data_AF-A0A1J3EBF7-F1
#
_entry.id   AF-A0A1J3EBF7-F1
#
_cell.length_a   1.000
_cell.length_b   1.000
_cell.length_c   1.000
_cell.angle_alpha   90.00
_cell.angle_beta   90.00
_cell.angle_gamma   90.00
#
_symmetry.space_group_name_H-M   'P 1'
#
loop_
_entity.id
_entity.type
_entity.pdbx_description
1 polymer ?
#
loop_
_entity_poly.entity_id
_entity_poly.type
_entity_poly.pdbx_seq_one_letter_code
_entity_poly.pdbx_strand_id
1 'polypeptide(L)'
;FPPEKETEKKGRNFEAERKAAYDKAVEDIKENTWRLAKRQIGKIEKLRDAGWEIKRVDATASFRAVMMMSSSSSPEKRREWREIWEKQVLEPSVKI
;
A
#
# COMPACT_ATOMS: atom_id res chain seq x y z
N PHE A 1 -1.83 -49.36 11.31
CA PHE A 1 -1.14 -48.13 10.87
C PHE A 1 -1.97 -47.51 9.75
N PRO A 2 -2.46 -46.26 9.87
CA PRO A 2 -3.17 -45.62 8.76
C PRO A 2 -2.23 -45.49 7.56
N PRO A 3 -2.72 -45.62 6.31
CA PRO A 3 -1.87 -45.61 5.14
C PRO A 3 -1.25 -44.21 4.97
N GLU A 4 0.08 -44.17 4.81
CA GLU A 4 0.89 -42.94 4.68
C GLU A 4 0.35 -41.98 3.60
N LYS A 5 -0.26 -42.54 2.54
CA LYS A 5 -0.91 -41.78 1.46
C LYS A 5 -2.11 -40.94 1.90
N GLU A 6 -2.87 -41.38 2.89
CA GLU A 6 -3.99 -40.61 3.45
C GLU A 6 -3.49 -39.46 4.32
N THR A 7 -2.44 -39.68 5.11
CA THR A 7 -1.81 -38.64 5.93
C THR A 7 -1.16 -37.56 5.06
N GLU A 8 -0.51 -37.93 3.96
CA GLU A 8 0.07 -36.98 2.98
C GLU A 8 -1.01 -36.19 2.22
N LYS A 9 -2.11 -36.84 1.83
CA LYS A 9 -3.24 -36.16 1.16
C LYS A 9 -3.91 -35.16 2.10
N LYS A 10 -4.08 -35.53 3.38
CA LYS A 10 -4.63 -34.65 4.42
C LYS A 10 -3.71 -33.46 4.70
N GLY A 11 -2.39 -33.66 4.77
CA GLY A 11 -1.40 -32.60 4.94
C GLY A 11 -1.43 -31.57 3.80
N ARG A 12 -1.46 -32.04 2.55
CA ARG A 12 -1.55 -31.15 1.37
C ARG A 12 -2.84 -30.33 1.32
N ASN A 13 -3.97 -30.92 1.68
CA ASN A 13 -5.25 -30.20 1.75
C ASN A 13 -5.20 -29.09 2.81
N PHE A 14 -4.64 -29.38 3.99
CA PHE A 14 -4.49 -28.38 5.04
C PHE A 14 -3.59 -27.21 4.64
N GLU A 15 -2.49 -27.47 3.93
CA GLU A 15 -1.61 -26.40 3.42
C GLU A 15 -2.30 -25.52 2.37
N ALA A 16 -3.08 -26.14 1.47
CA ALA A 16 -3.86 -25.42 0.47
C ALA A 16 -4.94 -24.55 1.12
N GLU A 17 -5.68 -25.09 2.10
CA GLU A 17 -6.69 -24.35 2.87
C GLU A 17 -6.06 -23.19 3.64
N ARG A 18 -4.92 -23.42 4.30
CA ARG A 18 -4.17 -22.37 5.00
C ARG A 18 -3.71 -21.27 4.05
N LYS A 19 -3.18 -21.63 2.87
CA LYS A 19 -2.76 -20.65 1.86
C LYS A 19 -3.95 -19.84 1.35
N ALA A 20 -5.07 -20.49 1.05
CA ALA A 20 -6.27 -19.81 0.59
C ALA A 20 -6.83 -18.84 1.65
N ALA A 21 -6.85 -19.26 2.92
CA ALA A 21 -7.27 -18.39 4.03
C ALA A 21 -6.33 -17.19 4.19
N TYR A 22 -5.01 -17.40 4.08
CA TYR A 22 -4.01 -16.33 4.12
C TYR A 22 -4.19 -15.34 2.97
N ASP A 23 -4.29 -15.84 1.73
CA ASP A 23 -4.44 -15.00 0.53
C ASP A 23 -5.72 -14.16 0.63
N LYS A 24 -6.82 -14.77 1.10
CA LYS A 24 -8.07 -14.04 1.36
C LYS A 24 -7.89 -12.93 2.40
N ALA A 25 -7.24 -13.22 3.51
CA ALA A 25 -7.00 -12.21 4.55
C ALA A 25 -6.15 -11.04 4.02
N VAL A 26 -5.15 -11.32 3.18
CA VAL A 26 -4.34 -10.29 2.54
C VAL A 26 -5.19 -9.40 1.61
N GLU A 27 -6.06 -10.00 0.80
CA GLU A 27 -6.96 -9.23 -0.08
C GLU A 27 -7.97 -8.40 0.72
N ASP A 28 -8.56 -8.95 1.77
CA ASP A 28 -9.47 -8.22 2.65
C ASP A 28 -8.77 -7.02 3.31
N ILE A 29 -7.51 -7.16 3.74
CA ILE A 29 -6.70 -6.06 4.29
C ILE A 29 -6.46 -4.97 3.24
N LYS A 30 -6.09 -5.35 2.01
CA LYS A 30 -5.87 -4.41 0.91
C LYS A 30 -7.16 -3.64 0.59
N GLU A 31 -8.29 -4.33 0.47
CA GLU A 31 -9.57 -3.71 0.17
C GLU A 31 -10.01 -2.75 1.29
N ASN A 32 -9.89 -3.18 2.55
CA ASN A 32 -10.26 -2.34 3.69
C ASN A 32 -9.38 -1.09 3.78
N THR A 33 -8.08 -1.22 3.52
CA THR A 33 -7.14 -0.08 3.47
C THR A 33 -7.52 0.90 2.36
N TRP A 34 -7.87 0.41 1.18
CA TRP A 34 -8.31 1.25 0.06
C TRP A 34 -9.63 1.98 0.35
N ARG A 35 -10.62 1.27 0.93
CA ARG A 35 -11.89 1.87 1.38
C ARG A 35 -11.64 2.96 2.42
N LEU A 36 -10.73 2.73 3.37
CA LEU A 36 -10.36 3.72 4.38
C LEU A 36 -9.74 4.97 3.74
N ALA A 37 -8.78 4.80 2.83
CA ALA A 37 -8.15 5.92 2.13
C ALA A 37 -9.18 6.78 1.37
N LYS A 38 -10.15 6.17 0.70
CA LYS A 38 -11.28 6.88 0.06
C LYS A 38 -12.11 7.70 1.06
N ARG A 39 -12.44 7.12 2.21
CA ARG A 39 -13.18 7.81 3.27
C ARG A 39 -12.37 8.98 3.85
N GLN A 40 -11.06 8.81 3.99
CA GLN A 40 -10.16 9.89 4.46
C GLN A 40 -10.16 11.07 3.50
N ILE A 41 -10.09 10.84 2.19
CA ILE A 41 -10.20 11.91 1.18
C ILE A 41 -11.52 12.66 1.34
N GLY A 42 -12.65 11.96 1.40
CA GLY A 42 -13.95 12.60 1.59
C GLY A 42 -14.07 13.37 2.91
N LYS A 43 -13.40 12.92 3.98
CA LYS A 43 -13.36 13.65 5.26
C LYS A 43 -12.55 14.95 5.13
N ILE A 44 -11.43 14.93 4.43
CA ILE A 44 -10.60 16.11 4.16
C ILE A 44 -11.38 17.12 3.30
N GLU A 45 -12.10 16.66 2.27
CA GLU A 45 -12.94 17.53 1.43
C GLU A 45 -14.03 18.22 2.26
N LYS A 46 -14.71 17.50 3.15
CA LYS A 46 -15.69 18.10 4.06
C LYS A 46 -15.09 19.16 4.98
N LEU A 47 -13.86 18.98 5.46
CA LEU A 47 -13.17 19.98 6.29
C LEU A 47 -12.84 21.23 5.47
N ARG A 48 -12.33 21.06 4.25
CA ARG A 48 -12.10 22.17 3.31
C ARG A 48 -13.39 22.94 3.05
N ASP A 49 -14.48 22.26 2.75
CA ASP A 49 -15.77 22.88 2.46
C ASP A 49 -16.38 23.58 3.69
N ALA A 50 -15.99 23.16 4.90
CA ALA A 50 -16.33 23.82 6.17
C ALA A 50 -15.45 25.05 6.48
N GLY A 51 -14.64 25.52 5.51
CA GLY A 51 -13.84 26.74 5.64
C GLY A 51 -12.43 26.54 6.18
N TRP A 52 -11.96 25.30 6.33
CA TRP A 52 -10.57 25.05 6.71
C TRP A 52 -9.64 25.38 5.54
N GLU A 53 -8.65 26.24 5.78
CA GLU A 53 -7.60 26.51 4.80
C GLU A 53 -6.65 25.31 4.72
N ILE A 54 -6.86 24.46 3.71
CA ILE A 54 -6.06 23.27 3.47
C ILE A 54 -5.25 23.47 2.18
N LYS A 55 -3.93 23.62 2.31
CA LYS A 55 -3.01 23.70 1.15
C LYS A 55 -2.64 22.30 0.68
N ARG A 56 -2.94 21.99 -0.59
CA ARG A 56 -2.65 20.67 -1.19
C ARG A 56 -1.16 20.57 -1.55
N VAL A 57 -0.54 19.45 -1.18
CA VAL A 57 0.79 19.04 -1.64
C VAL A 57 0.62 17.73 -2.42
N ASP A 58 1.05 17.69 -3.69
CA ASP A 58 0.86 16.52 -4.55
C ASP A 58 2.08 15.57 -4.50
N ALA A 59 1.90 14.42 -3.85
CA ALA A 59 2.94 13.40 -3.71
C ALA A 59 2.86 12.29 -4.77
N THR A 60 2.00 12.41 -5.79
CA THR A 60 1.69 11.31 -6.72
C THR A 60 2.92 10.77 -7.44
N ALA A 61 3.82 11.65 -7.93
CA ALA A 61 5.02 11.21 -8.63
C ALA A 61 6.00 10.49 -7.69
N SER A 62 6.13 10.95 -6.44
CA SER A 62 6.94 10.27 -5.42
C SER A 62 6.42 8.85 -5.18
N PHE A 63 5.11 8.65 -5.02
CA PHE A 63 4.54 7.31 -4.84
C PHE A 63 4.71 6.42 -6.09
N ARG A 64 4.61 6.98 -7.30
CA ARG A 64 4.90 6.24 -8.55
C ARG A 64 6.35 5.76 -8.59
N ALA A 65 7.30 6.62 -8.21
CA ALA A 65 8.72 6.27 -8.17
C ALA A 65 9.00 5.14 -7.14
N VAL A 66 8.36 5.15 -5.97
CA VAL A 66 8.46 4.04 -4.99
C VAL A 66 7.99 2.72 -5.62
N MET A 67 6.85 2.71 -6.31
CA MET A 67 6.33 1.49 -6.93
C MET A 67 7.27 0.95 -8.03
N MET A 68 7.90 1.83 -8.81
CA MET A 68 8.89 1.45 -9.83
C MET A 68 10.25 1.02 -9.25
N MET A 69 10.54 1.37 -7.99
CA MET A 69 11.73 0.91 -7.27
C MET A 69 11.53 -0.48 -6.66
N SER A 70 10.30 -0.84 -6.31
CA SER A 70 9.96 -2.12 -5.67
C SER A 70 10.25 -3.33 -6.58
N SER A 71 10.33 -3.10 -7.89
CA SER A 71 10.65 -4.11 -8.91
C SER A 71 12.14 -4.21 -9.24
N SER A 72 12.99 -3.29 -8.74
CA SER A 72 14.43 -3.33 -8.93
C SER A 72 15.13 -2.51 -7.84
N SER A 73 15.79 -3.18 -6.90
CA SER A 73 16.55 -2.55 -5.82
C SER A 73 17.85 -1.92 -6.33
N SER A 74 17.76 -0.85 -7.11
CA SER A 74 18.90 -0.03 -7.55
C SER A 74 19.09 1.19 -6.63
N PRO A 75 20.31 1.46 -6.15
CA PRO A 75 20.65 2.69 -5.41
C PRO A 75 20.28 3.98 -6.16
N GLU A 76 20.33 3.97 -7.49
CA GLU A 76 20.04 5.13 -8.33
C GLU A 76 18.56 5.52 -8.27
N LYS A 77 17.64 4.54 -8.38
CA LYS A 77 16.20 4.75 -8.27
C LYS A 77 15.78 5.29 -6.89
N ARG A 78 16.53 4.93 -5.84
CA ARG A 78 16.31 5.48 -4.49
C ARG A 78 16.68 6.96 -4.41
N ARG A 79 17.76 7.35 -5.08
CA ARG A 79 18.17 8.76 -5.16
C ARG A 79 17.14 9.56 -5.97
N GLU A 80 16.73 9.05 -7.13
CA GLU A 80 15.69 9.66 -7.96
C GLU A 80 14.38 9.86 -7.18
N TRP A 81 13.90 8.84 -6.46
CA TRP A 81 12.72 8.98 -5.60
C TRP A 81 12.88 10.10 -4.56
N ARG A 82 14.05 10.18 -3.90
CA ARG A 82 14.33 11.20 -2.89
C ARG A 82 14.29 12.60 -3.48
N GLU A 83 14.89 12.79 -4.66
CA GLU A 83 14.87 14.07 -5.37
C GLU A 83 13.43 14.48 -5.75
N ILE A 84 12.61 13.53 -6.23
CA ILE A 84 11.19 13.78 -6.53
C ILE A 84 10.42 14.17 -5.25
N TRP A 85 10.64 13.47 -4.14
CA TRP A 85 10.00 13.78 -2.85
C TRP A 85 10.41 15.16 -2.32
N GLU A 86 11.70 15.46 -2.35
CA GLU A 86 12.24 16.72 -1.84
C GLU A 86 11.63 17.90 -2.61
N LYS A 87 11.63 17.82 -3.94
CA LYS A 87 11.09 18.87 -4.82
C LYS A 87 9.57 19.01 -4.76
N GLN A 88 8.82 17.90 -4.75
CA GLN A 88 7.35 17.94 -4.88
C GLN A 88 6.61 18.01 -3.54
N VAL A 89 7.23 17.54 -2.46
CA VAL A 89 6.57 17.41 -1.16
C VAL A 89 7.27 18.24 -0.09
N LEU A 90 8.58 18.03 0.12
CA LEU A 90 9.28 18.67 1.23
C LEU A 90 9.40 20.19 1.04
N GLU A 91 9.96 20.64 -0.08
CA GLU A 91 10.16 22.06 -0.35
C GLU A 91 8.85 22.88 -0.35
N PRO A 92 7.74 22.43 -0.97
CA PRO A 92 6.47 23.14 -0.85
C PRO A 92 5.96 23.17 0.59
N SER A 93 6.08 22.07 1.34
CA SER A 93 5.59 21.99 2.73
C SER A 93 6.31 22.95 3.67
N VAL A 94 7.59 23.22 3.45
CA VAL A 94 8.37 24.16 4.29
C VAL A 94 8.02 25.63 4.02
N LYS A 95 7.45 25.94 2.86
CA LYS A 95 7.09 27.31 2.45
C LYS A 95 5.64 27.68 2.78
N ILE A 96 4.84 26.72 3.27
CA ILE A 96 3.42 26.85 3.58
C ILE A 96 3.21 27.52 4.94
#